data_AF-A0A0G8EYV7-F1
#
_entry.id   AF-A0A0G8EYV7-F1
#
_cell.length_a   1.000
_cell.length_b   1.000
_cell.length_c   1.000
_cell.angle_alpha   90.00
_cell.angle_beta   90.00
_cell.angle_gamma   90.00
#
_symmetry.space_group_name_H-M   'P 1'
#
loop_
_entity.id
_entity.type
_entity.pdbx_description
1 polymer ?
#
loop_
_entity_poly.entity_id
_entity_poly.type
_entity_poly.pdbx_seq_one_letter_code
_entity_poly.pdbx_strand_id
1 'polypeptide(L)'
;MGIDNIVFNPYEENTSSQIVDIIEEHLRNTPREVALKELSERIFYDNSVGWKEPLVVIFKKNVELTSQVPKYYCELIRNQCHEILPQFSYLVTFLIAEKILLVDVISHEMIKNLNNEEAKYILMAFLASWDMNKAIDLDADYVRENFVHIIESSRMPIKELILSSVKNQSYFCVIQNALKNVTAQYHFNQEIQRIIRSKNKYEFEELALFFEKCNRSEEEHVIEFIADLIELTTVQRFLKESWDFNLLERLYKNFARNKAVMSQSLRNITINALNRFKSEMESGFAIAARQEINKLKENDKNYITQRVEELSEAKILNYNGVFIPPVNEQWEWEDYAYYLVKYYKERHPNEEVVDVIQLAKDLGIKTIVKKLETEQFDACLVRDCTLKAPVIIVNSTKKSRGRINFSIAHEIAHAILPHHAQNNFFCFLDDVNETSKFKMDKHLEKEANSFAAYILLPYKQFIEDISSMDFTMKNVNRLSKKYNESWVLVAKKWVESSKLEIAMVFSTNGVVDWWSRSESFPYYKIENAIYKQSSVFRAIELERKSIGKKVVFDKWFQAEYPRYRIQEQSYNLFEDRVLTLLQIIDEE
;
A
#
# COMPACT_ATOMS: atom_id res chain seq x y z
N MET A 1 24.59 18.82 46.57
CA MET A 1 24.16 19.49 45.32
C MET A 1 22.64 19.56 45.38
N GLY A 2 22.02 20.72 45.18
CA GLY A 2 20.54 20.80 45.16
C GLY A 2 19.98 20.09 43.93
N ILE A 3 18.77 19.50 44.03
CA ILE A 3 18.12 18.77 42.92
C ILE A 3 18.03 19.66 41.66
N ASP A 4 17.90 20.97 41.84
CA ASP A 4 17.82 21.97 40.77
C ASP A 4 19.04 22.01 39.83
N ASN A 5 20.21 21.58 40.29
CA ASN A 5 21.45 21.64 39.51
C ASN A 5 21.69 20.43 38.60
N ILE A 6 20.79 19.45 38.60
CA ILE A 6 20.90 18.25 37.77
C ILE A 6 20.37 18.59 36.37
N VAL A 7 21.16 18.38 35.31
CA VAL A 7 20.80 18.71 33.91
C VAL A 7 20.70 17.43 33.10
N PHE A 8 19.63 17.26 32.32
CA PHE A 8 19.38 16.06 31.52
C PHE A 8 20.03 16.16 30.12
N ASN A 9 20.76 15.11 29.71
CA ASN A 9 21.17 14.89 28.32
C ASN A 9 20.40 13.69 27.75
N PRO A 10 19.40 13.89 26.86
CA PRO A 10 18.56 12.80 26.32
C PRO A 10 19.30 11.75 25.49
N TYR A 11 20.60 11.92 25.24
CA TYR A 11 21.42 11.07 24.37
C TYR A 11 22.41 10.16 25.12
N GLU A 12 22.37 10.10 26.45
CA GLU A 12 23.26 9.24 27.26
C GLU A 12 22.51 8.10 27.98
N GLU A 13 22.84 6.85 27.64
CA GLU A 13 22.18 5.61 28.12
C GLU A 13 22.39 5.30 29.62
N ASN A 14 23.26 6.02 30.34
CA ASN A 14 23.64 5.71 31.73
C ASN A 14 22.91 6.55 32.81
N THR A 15 21.91 7.37 32.46
CA THR A 15 21.44 8.47 33.32
C THR A 15 20.46 8.09 34.43
N SER A 16 19.54 7.13 34.23
CA SER A 16 18.45 6.88 35.20
C SER A 16 18.94 6.35 36.57
N SER A 17 19.88 5.39 36.59
CA SER A 17 20.41 4.83 37.84
C SER A 17 21.24 5.85 38.64
N GLN A 18 22.06 6.66 37.94
CA GLN A 18 22.88 7.68 38.58
C GLN A 18 22.03 8.79 39.21
N ILE A 19 20.93 9.16 38.57
CA ILE A 19 19.98 10.14 39.10
C ILE A 19 19.29 9.59 40.35
N VAL A 20 18.88 8.31 40.33
CA VAL A 20 18.31 7.67 41.52
C VAL A 20 19.29 7.73 42.69
N ASP A 21 20.57 7.43 42.47
CA ASP A 21 21.60 7.48 43.52
C ASP A 21 21.80 8.90 44.07
N ILE A 22 21.80 9.92 43.21
CA ILE A 22 21.92 11.33 43.61
C ILE A 22 20.69 11.78 44.42
N ILE A 23 19.47 11.43 43.98
CA ILE A 23 18.25 11.76 44.71
C ILE A 23 18.23 11.03 46.06
N GLU A 24 18.62 9.76 46.11
CA GLU A 24 18.71 9.01 47.36
C GLU A 24 19.74 9.63 48.33
N GLU A 25 20.88 10.10 47.82
CA GLU A 25 21.86 10.82 48.64
C GLU A 25 21.32 12.16 49.16
N HIS A 26 20.60 12.90 48.30
CA HIS A 26 19.94 14.13 48.72
C HIS A 26 18.87 13.88 49.79
N LEU A 27 18.02 12.86 49.60
CA LEU A 27 16.98 12.47 50.57
C LEU A 27 17.55 12.07 51.94
N ARG A 28 18.78 11.54 52.01
CA ARG A 28 19.46 11.23 53.28
C ARG A 28 19.90 12.48 54.05
N ASN A 29 20.16 13.58 53.35
CA ASN A 29 20.77 14.79 53.91
C ASN A 29 19.77 15.96 54.04
N THR A 30 18.58 15.85 53.45
CA THR A 30 17.59 16.93 53.39
C THR A 30 16.33 16.57 54.20
N PRO A 31 15.76 17.49 54.99
CA PRO A 31 14.46 17.28 55.63
C PRO A 31 13.38 16.95 54.59
N ARG A 32 12.48 16.01 54.90
CA ARG A 32 11.51 15.45 53.94
C ARG A 32 10.61 16.50 53.30
N GLU A 33 10.15 17.49 54.06
CA GLU A 33 9.30 18.57 53.56
C GLU A 33 10.02 19.41 52.50
N VAL A 34 11.29 19.73 52.73
CA VAL A 34 12.14 20.46 51.80
C VAL A 34 12.40 19.62 50.55
N ALA A 35 12.67 18.32 50.72
CA ALA A 35 12.87 17.42 49.59
C ALA A 35 11.60 17.24 48.75
N LEU A 36 10.41 17.12 49.36
CA LEU A 36 9.16 17.02 48.61
C LEU A 36 8.85 18.31 47.85
N LYS A 37 9.17 19.47 48.42
CA LYS A 37 9.12 20.75 47.72
C LYS A 37 10.00 20.75 46.47
N GLU A 38 11.29 20.49 46.62
CA GLU A 38 12.23 20.48 45.49
C GLU A 38 11.82 19.46 44.42
N LEU A 39 11.39 18.26 44.82
CA LEU A 39 10.89 17.25 43.89
C LEU A 39 9.61 17.70 43.16
N SER A 40 8.68 18.36 43.86
CA SER A 40 7.45 18.87 43.24
C SER A 40 7.74 19.96 42.20
N GLU A 41 8.64 20.90 42.53
CA GLU A 41 9.07 21.96 41.63
C GLU A 41 9.77 21.36 40.41
N ARG A 42 10.63 20.35 40.63
CA ARG A 42 11.34 19.69 39.54
C ARG A 42 10.39 19.02 38.56
N ILE A 43 9.42 18.26 39.05
CA ILE A 43 8.43 17.58 38.21
C ILE A 43 7.59 18.62 37.44
N PHE A 44 7.24 19.72 38.08
CA PHE A 44 6.40 20.75 37.48
C PHE A 44 7.11 21.52 36.36
N TYR A 45 8.37 21.93 36.56
CA TYR A 45 9.11 22.75 35.60
C TYR A 45 9.89 21.95 34.54
N ASP A 46 10.30 20.71 34.85
CA ASP A 46 11.11 19.87 33.97
C ASP A 46 10.34 18.58 33.60
N ASN A 47 9.33 18.74 32.76
CA ASN A 47 8.44 17.66 32.31
C ASN A 47 9.09 16.76 31.22
N SER A 48 10.43 16.71 31.17
CA SER A 48 11.18 15.94 30.18
C SER A 48 11.12 14.43 30.47
N VAL A 49 11.18 13.62 29.40
CA VAL A 49 11.10 12.14 29.46
C VAL A 49 12.10 11.53 30.46
N GLY A 50 13.22 12.20 30.74
CA GLY A 50 14.31 11.69 31.58
C GLY A 50 14.07 11.59 33.08
N TRP A 51 13.17 12.40 33.65
CA TRP A 51 12.94 12.43 35.11
C TRP A 51 11.86 11.48 35.59
N LYS A 52 11.03 10.99 34.66
CA LYS A 52 9.90 10.12 34.97
C LYS A 52 10.35 8.82 35.65
N GLU A 53 11.22 8.04 35.01
CA GLU A 53 11.65 6.75 35.56
C GLU A 53 12.38 6.89 36.91
N PRO A 54 13.36 7.81 37.10
CA PRO A 54 14.01 7.99 38.39
C PRO A 54 13.04 8.28 39.54
N LEU A 55 12.08 9.18 39.32
CA LEU A 55 11.12 9.56 40.35
C LEU A 55 10.18 8.42 40.71
N VAL A 56 9.71 7.65 39.73
CA VAL A 56 8.92 6.43 39.98
C VAL A 56 9.70 5.46 40.86
N VAL A 57 11.00 5.26 40.60
CA VAL A 57 11.86 4.40 41.41
C VAL A 57 12.01 4.95 42.84
N ILE A 58 12.24 6.26 42.99
CA ILE A 58 12.41 6.91 44.30
C ILE A 58 11.17 6.77 45.18
N PHE A 59 9.98 7.10 44.65
CA PHE A 59 8.74 7.00 45.44
C PHE A 59 8.29 5.56 45.68
N LYS A 60 8.64 4.60 44.80
CA LYS A 60 8.41 3.17 45.08
C LYS A 60 9.33 2.61 46.17
N LYS A 61 10.61 3.02 46.18
CA LYS A 61 11.59 2.59 47.20
C LYS A 61 11.32 3.23 48.57
N ASN A 62 10.95 4.51 48.60
CA ASN A 62 10.81 5.29 49.83
C ASN A 62 9.35 5.35 50.29
N VAL A 63 8.81 4.23 50.79
CA VAL A 63 7.42 4.10 51.25
C VAL A 63 7.04 5.18 52.28
N GLU A 64 7.97 5.54 53.15
CA GLU A 64 7.75 6.56 54.19
C GLU A 64 7.67 7.98 53.63
N LEU A 65 8.43 8.30 52.58
CA LEU A 65 8.32 9.59 51.88
C LEU A 65 6.98 9.69 51.16
N THR A 66 6.61 8.61 50.46
CA THR A 66 5.37 8.50 49.69
C THR A 66 4.13 8.63 50.57
N SER A 67 4.11 7.98 51.75
CA SER A 67 2.97 8.05 52.66
C SER A 67 2.77 9.43 53.28
N GLN A 68 3.79 10.29 53.28
CA GLN A 68 3.70 11.68 53.76
C GLN A 68 3.13 12.65 52.73
N VAL A 69 3.19 12.33 51.42
CA VAL A 69 2.72 13.23 50.35
C VAL A 69 1.26 13.68 50.55
N PRO A 70 0.29 12.79 50.81
CA PRO A 70 -1.10 13.20 51.07
C PRO A 70 -1.25 14.15 52.25
N LYS A 71 -0.53 13.86 53.35
CA LYS A 71 -0.60 14.65 54.58
C LYS A 71 -0.05 16.06 54.36
N TYR A 72 1.13 16.14 53.74
CA TYR A 72 1.78 17.42 53.47
C TYR A 72 0.98 18.25 52.48
N TYR A 73 0.39 17.62 51.45
CA TYR A 73 -0.46 18.33 50.51
C TYR A 73 -1.69 18.94 51.19
N CYS A 74 -2.36 18.20 52.08
CA CYS A 74 -3.45 18.73 52.91
C CYS A 74 -3.01 19.92 53.79
N GLU A 75 -1.79 19.88 54.34
CA GLU A 75 -1.22 20.99 55.12
C GLU A 75 -0.96 22.23 54.27
N LEU A 76 -0.41 22.07 53.05
CA LEU A 76 -0.21 23.17 52.10
C LEU A 76 -1.52 23.86 51.70
N ILE A 77 -2.59 23.08 51.51
CA ILE A 77 -3.93 23.60 51.20
C ILE A 77 -4.48 24.40 52.38
N ARG A 78 -4.40 23.84 53.60
CA ARG A 78 -4.85 24.51 54.82
C ARG A 78 -4.11 25.83 55.07
N ASN A 79 -2.80 25.84 54.80
CA ASN A 79 -1.95 27.02 55.01
C ASN A 79 -1.98 28.01 53.83
N GLN A 80 -2.75 27.73 52.77
CA GLN A 80 -2.85 28.56 51.57
C GLN A 80 -1.49 28.93 50.96
N CYS A 81 -0.58 27.95 50.86
CA CYS A 81 0.74 28.16 50.28
C CYS A 81 0.66 28.28 48.75
N HIS A 82 0.14 29.40 48.24
CA HIS A 82 -0.22 29.57 46.84
C HIS A 82 0.93 29.31 45.86
N GLU A 83 2.17 29.64 46.22
CA GLU A 83 3.34 29.48 45.34
C GLU A 83 3.69 28.03 45.04
N ILE A 84 3.35 27.09 45.93
CA ILE A 84 3.79 25.69 45.88
C ILE A 84 2.65 24.70 45.56
N LEU A 85 1.40 25.15 45.70
CA LEU A 85 0.21 24.33 45.48
C LEU A 85 0.11 23.76 44.05
N PRO A 86 0.41 24.51 42.97
CA PRO A 86 0.40 23.96 41.61
C PRO A 86 1.41 22.81 41.41
N GLN A 87 2.62 22.99 41.91
CA GLN A 87 3.72 22.02 41.81
C GLN A 87 3.38 20.74 42.58
N PHE A 88 2.83 20.88 43.79
CA PHE A 88 2.37 19.74 44.56
C PHE A 88 1.14 19.05 43.98
N SER A 89 0.20 19.82 43.40
CA SER A 89 -0.95 19.26 42.68
C SER A 89 -0.46 18.34 41.58
N TYR A 90 0.54 18.80 40.81
CA TYR A 90 1.15 18.01 39.76
C TYR A 90 1.84 16.75 40.31
N LEU A 91 2.64 16.86 41.38
CA LEU A 91 3.25 15.71 42.05
C LEU A 91 2.20 14.66 42.49
N VAL A 92 1.09 15.08 43.11
CA VAL A 92 0.02 14.16 43.53
C VAL A 92 -0.61 13.47 42.32
N THR A 93 -0.95 14.21 41.27
CA THR A 93 -1.51 13.63 40.04
C THR A 93 -0.54 12.66 39.36
N PHE A 94 0.76 12.97 39.33
CA PHE A 94 1.83 12.11 38.84
C PHE A 94 1.89 10.78 39.60
N LEU A 95 1.89 10.83 40.94
CA LEU A 95 1.96 9.63 41.76
C LEU A 95 0.71 8.74 41.63
N ILE A 96 -0.47 9.33 41.42
CA ILE A 96 -1.70 8.59 41.12
C ILE A 96 -1.61 7.93 39.74
N ALA A 97 -1.16 8.67 38.72
CA ALA A 97 -0.98 8.16 37.35
C ALA A 97 -0.06 6.93 37.32
N GLU A 98 1.00 6.95 38.11
CA GLU A 98 1.99 5.87 38.22
C GLU A 98 1.60 4.76 39.22
N LYS A 99 0.35 4.81 39.74
CA LYS A 99 -0.22 3.84 40.70
C LYS A 99 0.56 3.72 42.01
N ILE A 100 1.24 4.78 42.40
CA ILE A 100 1.99 4.88 43.66
C ILE A 100 1.08 5.37 44.78
N LEU A 101 0.18 6.31 44.47
CA LEU A 101 -0.91 6.74 45.35
C LEU A 101 -2.27 6.28 44.81
N LEU A 102 -3.22 6.07 45.73
CA LEU A 102 -4.61 5.85 45.38
C LEU A 102 -5.30 7.18 45.09
N VAL A 103 -6.24 7.18 44.15
CA VAL A 103 -7.00 8.40 43.79
C VAL A 103 -7.80 8.96 44.97
N ASP A 104 -8.19 8.11 45.94
CA ASP A 104 -8.97 8.51 47.12
C ASP A 104 -8.22 9.44 48.07
N VAL A 105 -6.92 9.66 47.85
CA VAL A 105 -6.17 10.76 48.46
C VAL A 105 -6.80 12.12 48.13
N ILE A 106 -7.42 12.25 46.95
CA ILE A 106 -8.15 13.45 46.55
C ILE A 106 -9.57 13.37 47.09
N SER A 107 -9.88 14.16 48.12
CA SER A 107 -11.19 14.19 48.77
C SER A 107 -12.00 15.43 48.40
N HIS A 108 -13.33 15.35 48.58
CA HIS A 108 -14.23 16.47 48.35
C HIS A 108 -13.90 17.66 49.28
N GLU A 109 -13.48 17.41 50.52
CA GLU A 109 -13.06 18.46 51.45
C GLU A 109 -11.79 19.18 50.95
N MET A 110 -10.86 18.43 50.37
CA MET A 110 -9.61 18.97 49.83
C MET A 110 -9.87 19.90 48.65
N ILE A 111 -10.68 19.47 47.67
CA ILE A 111 -11.04 20.27 46.48
C ILE A 111 -11.81 21.53 46.88
N LYS A 112 -12.73 21.43 47.84
CA LYS A 112 -13.50 22.58 48.33
C LYS A 112 -12.63 23.65 48.99
N ASN A 113 -11.55 23.25 49.67
CA ASN A 113 -10.64 24.16 50.36
C ASN A 113 -9.48 24.65 49.47
N LEU A 114 -9.36 24.12 48.24
CA LEU A 114 -8.30 24.49 47.30
C LEU A 114 -8.69 25.76 46.54
N ASN A 115 -8.31 26.92 47.08
CA ASN A 115 -8.60 28.24 46.50
C ASN A 115 -7.62 28.68 45.41
N ASN A 116 -6.53 27.94 45.17
CA ASN A 116 -5.59 28.26 44.10
C ASN A 116 -6.15 27.70 42.78
N GLU A 117 -6.53 28.60 41.85
CA GLU A 117 -7.15 28.25 40.57
C GLU A 117 -6.27 27.34 39.70
N GLU A 118 -4.96 27.59 39.64
CA GLU A 118 -4.03 26.79 38.84
C GLU A 118 -3.91 25.37 39.41
N ALA A 119 -3.73 25.25 40.72
CA ALA A 119 -3.70 23.98 41.43
C ALA A 119 -5.00 23.19 41.26
N LYS A 120 -6.15 23.88 41.37
CA LYS A 120 -7.48 23.29 41.17
C LYS A 120 -7.66 22.82 39.73
N TYR A 121 -7.24 23.62 38.76
CA TYR A 121 -7.28 23.25 37.35
C TYR A 121 -6.42 22.01 37.06
N ILE A 122 -5.17 21.95 37.55
CA ILE A 122 -4.27 20.80 37.36
C ILE A 122 -4.93 19.51 37.87
N LEU A 123 -5.45 19.54 39.10
CA LEU A 123 -6.12 18.37 39.70
C LEU A 123 -7.37 17.96 38.93
N MET A 124 -8.24 18.92 38.62
CA MET A 124 -9.51 18.64 37.96
C MET A 124 -9.33 18.21 36.50
N ALA A 125 -8.34 18.76 35.79
CA ALA A 125 -7.97 18.31 34.45
C ALA A 125 -7.45 16.87 34.46
N PHE A 126 -6.57 16.53 35.42
CA PHE A 126 -6.12 15.16 35.62
C PHE A 126 -7.30 14.22 35.88
N LEU A 127 -8.14 14.53 36.87
CA LEU A 127 -9.31 13.71 37.21
C LEU A 127 -10.29 13.58 36.06
N ALA A 128 -10.59 14.66 35.34
CA ALA A 128 -11.48 14.62 34.19
C ALA A 128 -10.95 13.71 33.07
N SER A 129 -9.63 13.67 32.89
CA SER A 129 -8.98 12.77 31.92
C SER A 129 -8.86 11.31 32.41
N TRP A 130 -8.81 11.09 33.72
CA TRP A 130 -8.48 9.80 34.34
C TRP A 130 -9.73 9.03 34.81
N ASP A 131 -10.63 9.68 35.55
CA ASP A 131 -11.91 9.15 36.01
C ASP A 131 -12.95 10.28 36.07
N MET A 132 -13.72 10.40 34.99
CA MET A 132 -14.70 11.48 34.80
C MET A 132 -15.80 11.45 35.87
N ASN A 133 -16.21 10.27 36.32
CA ASN A 133 -17.24 10.13 37.35
C ASN A 133 -16.72 10.67 38.68
N LYS A 134 -15.47 10.32 39.04
CA LYS A 134 -14.82 10.86 40.25
C LYS A 134 -14.67 12.37 40.20
N ALA A 135 -14.32 12.95 39.05
CA ALA A 135 -14.24 14.40 38.88
C ALA A 135 -15.60 15.08 39.10
N ILE A 136 -16.68 14.53 38.52
CA ILE A 136 -18.05 15.04 38.69
C ILE A 136 -18.50 14.91 40.14
N ASP A 137 -18.20 13.79 40.80
CA ASP A 137 -18.53 13.55 42.21
C ASP A 137 -17.81 14.54 43.15
N LEU A 138 -16.62 15.02 42.78
CA LEU A 138 -15.82 15.94 43.59
C LEU A 138 -16.21 17.41 43.41
N ASP A 139 -16.51 17.87 42.19
CA ASP A 139 -16.95 19.24 41.92
C ASP A 139 -17.68 19.35 40.56
N ALA A 140 -18.96 18.96 40.54
CA ALA A 140 -19.76 18.90 39.32
C ALA A 140 -19.88 20.23 38.57
N ASP A 141 -19.95 21.36 39.29
CA ASP A 141 -20.13 22.67 38.69
C ASP A 141 -18.81 23.15 38.05
N TYR A 142 -17.67 22.99 38.74
CA TYR A 142 -16.37 23.31 38.16
C TYR A 142 -16.08 22.47 36.89
N VAL A 143 -16.45 21.18 36.90
CA VAL A 143 -16.29 20.32 35.71
C VAL A 143 -17.19 20.78 34.56
N ARG A 144 -18.44 21.12 34.86
CA ARG A 144 -19.38 21.60 33.83
C ARG A 144 -18.97 22.95 33.25
N GLU A 145 -18.29 23.80 34.00
CA GLU A 145 -17.84 25.10 33.48
C GLU A 145 -16.54 24.98 32.67
N ASN A 146 -15.62 24.09 33.05
CA ASN A 146 -14.27 24.06 32.50
C ASN A 146 -13.96 22.87 31.58
N PHE A 147 -14.70 21.76 31.66
CA PHE A 147 -14.38 20.49 31.00
C PHE A 147 -15.53 19.86 30.21
N VAL A 148 -16.52 20.64 29.76
CA VAL A 148 -17.68 20.16 28.95
C VAL A 148 -17.26 19.29 27.77
N HIS A 149 -16.22 19.70 27.06
CA HIS A 149 -15.69 18.99 25.89
C HIS A 149 -15.18 17.58 26.23
N ILE A 150 -14.68 17.35 27.46
CA ILE A 150 -14.24 16.03 27.96
C ILE A 150 -15.46 15.17 28.35
N ILE A 151 -16.52 15.77 28.90
CA ILE A 151 -17.78 15.08 29.18
C ILE A 151 -18.46 14.62 27.88
N GLU A 152 -18.48 15.47 26.85
CA GLU A 152 -19.07 15.16 25.56
C GLU A 152 -18.28 14.07 24.82
N SER A 153 -16.95 14.07 24.92
CA SER A 153 -16.09 13.03 24.32
C SER A 153 -16.15 11.69 25.06
N SER A 154 -16.23 11.68 26.40
CA SER A 154 -16.24 10.46 27.23
C SER A 154 -17.54 9.65 27.14
N ARG A 155 -18.64 10.26 26.66
CA ARG A 155 -19.92 9.58 26.39
C ARG A 155 -20.04 8.98 24.99
N MET A 156 -19.07 9.24 24.10
CA MET A 156 -19.12 8.76 22.74
C MET A 156 -18.69 7.27 22.70
N PRO A 157 -19.50 6.36 22.13
CA PRO A 157 -19.16 4.94 22.04
C PRO A 157 -18.13 4.73 20.91
N ILE A 158 -16.90 5.18 21.13
CA ILE A 158 -15.82 5.25 20.13
C ILE A 158 -15.55 3.88 19.50
N LYS A 159 -15.51 2.83 20.33
CA LYS A 159 -15.30 1.47 19.85
C LYS A 159 -16.40 1.06 18.88
N GLU A 160 -17.67 1.22 19.26
CA GLU A 160 -18.82 0.88 18.43
C GLU A 160 -18.86 1.73 17.16
N LEU A 161 -18.49 3.01 17.24
CA LEU A 161 -18.37 3.88 16.08
C LEU A 161 -17.32 3.36 15.10
N ILE A 162 -16.09 3.05 15.56
CA ILE A 162 -15.03 2.49 14.72
C ILE A 162 -15.51 1.20 14.05
N LEU A 163 -15.96 0.23 14.85
CA LEU A 163 -16.34 -1.10 14.38
C LEU A 163 -17.61 -1.12 13.50
N SER A 164 -18.44 -0.07 13.55
CA SER A 164 -19.66 0.04 12.75
C SER A 164 -19.55 1.03 11.59
N SER A 165 -18.47 1.83 11.55
CA SER A 165 -18.28 2.90 10.56
C SER A 165 -18.21 2.40 9.13
N VAL A 166 -17.76 1.16 8.94
CA VAL A 166 -17.64 0.51 7.62
C VAL A 166 -19.02 0.28 7.03
N LYS A 167 -19.96 -0.24 7.83
CA LYS A 167 -21.32 -0.62 7.43
C LYS A 167 -22.27 0.58 7.36
N ASN A 168 -21.97 1.66 8.06
CA ASN A 168 -22.83 2.85 8.11
C ASN A 168 -22.03 4.13 7.85
N GLN A 169 -22.25 4.75 6.69
CA GLN A 169 -21.59 6.00 6.30
C GLN A 169 -21.84 7.12 7.31
N SER A 170 -23.03 7.17 7.92
CA SER A 170 -23.37 8.21 8.90
C SER A 170 -22.45 8.17 10.12
N TYR A 171 -22.07 6.97 10.58
CA TYR A 171 -21.12 6.82 11.69
C TYR A 171 -19.73 7.30 11.30
N PHE A 172 -19.28 7.01 10.07
CA PHE A 172 -18.01 7.55 9.60
C PHE A 172 -18.03 9.08 9.53
N CYS A 173 -19.14 9.70 9.10
CA CYS A 173 -19.29 11.15 9.11
C CYS A 173 -19.23 11.75 10.53
N VAL A 174 -19.77 11.04 11.54
CA VAL A 174 -19.62 11.44 12.95
C VAL A 174 -18.15 11.38 13.37
N ILE A 175 -17.44 10.31 13.02
CA ILE A 175 -16.00 10.17 13.30
C ILE A 175 -15.21 11.30 12.65
N GLN A 176 -15.42 11.57 11.35
CA GLN A 176 -14.74 12.66 10.65
C GLN A 176 -14.94 13.99 11.36
N ASN A 177 -16.18 14.34 11.72
CA ASN A 177 -16.44 15.57 12.45
C ASN A 177 -15.81 15.60 13.85
N ALA A 178 -15.81 14.47 14.56
CA ALA A 178 -15.17 14.36 15.87
C ALA A 178 -13.64 14.55 15.78
N LEU A 179 -13.00 13.99 14.75
CA LEU A 179 -11.55 14.08 14.53
C LEU A 179 -11.06 15.52 14.25
N LYS A 180 -11.94 16.51 14.09
CA LYS A 180 -11.54 17.94 14.10
C LYS A 180 -11.08 18.42 15.48
N ASN A 181 -11.44 17.70 16.54
CA ASN A 181 -11.07 18.01 17.92
C ASN A 181 -9.88 17.13 18.37
N VAL A 182 -8.81 17.76 18.85
CA VAL A 182 -7.58 17.07 19.30
C VAL A 182 -7.83 16.10 20.46
N THR A 183 -8.70 16.45 21.41
CA THR A 183 -9.09 15.55 22.51
C THR A 183 -9.81 14.31 21.98
N ALA A 184 -10.69 14.47 20.99
CA ALA A 184 -11.34 13.32 20.36
C ALA A 184 -10.31 12.43 19.64
N GLN A 185 -9.37 13.00 18.88
CA GLN A 185 -8.28 12.25 18.22
C GLN A 185 -7.51 11.39 19.24
N TYR A 186 -7.17 11.95 20.41
CA TYR A 186 -6.53 11.20 21.49
C TYR A 186 -7.36 9.99 21.95
N HIS A 187 -8.66 10.16 22.17
CA HIS A 187 -9.53 9.05 22.58
C HIS A 187 -9.69 7.98 21.49
N PHE A 188 -9.82 8.39 20.23
CA PHE A 188 -9.83 7.45 19.09
C PHE A 188 -8.53 6.64 19.04
N ASN A 189 -7.37 7.29 19.20
CA ASN A 189 -6.08 6.63 19.23
C ASN A 189 -6.00 5.59 20.36
N GLN A 190 -6.39 5.95 21.60
CA GLN A 190 -6.40 5.02 22.73
C GLN A 190 -7.30 3.80 22.46
N GLU A 191 -8.48 4.02 21.89
CA GLU A 191 -9.42 2.94 21.62
C GLU A 191 -8.95 2.03 20.46
N ILE A 192 -8.34 2.58 19.42
CA ILE A 192 -7.69 1.80 18.34
C ILE A 192 -6.63 0.87 18.94
N GLN A 193 -5.76 1.39 19.81
CA GLN A 193 -4.74 0.55 20.46
C GLN A 193 -5.36 -0.53 21.36
N ARG A 194 -6.48 -0.25 22.04
CA ARG A 194 -7.23 -1.25 22.83
C ARG A 194 -7.81 -2.35 21.95
N ILE A 195 -8.40 -1.99 20.80
CA ILE A 195 -8.91 -2.95 19.82
C ILE A 195 -7.77 -3.84 19.31
N ILE A 196 -6.63 -3.27 18.92
CA ILE A 196 -5.47 -4.06 18.45
C ILE A 196 -5.00 -5.04 19.54
N ARG A 197 -4.96 -4.60 20.80
CA ARG A 197 -4.54 -5.44 21.93
C ARG A 197 -5.55 -6.53 22.30
N SER A 198 -6.83 -6.38 21.95
CA SER A 198 -7.86 -7.38 22.24
C SER A 198 -7.61 -8.70 21.52
N LYS A 199 -6.90 -8.64 20.37
CA LYS A 199 -6.67 -9.76 19.45
C LYS A 199 -7.96 -10.47 19.01
N ASN A 200 -9.09 -9.79 19.10
CA ASN A 200 -10.36 -10.29 18.59
C ASN A 200 -10.35 -10.22 17.07
N LYS A 201 -10.46 -11.37 16.39
CA LYS A 201 -10.40 -11.47 14.93
C LYS A 201 -11.42 -10.56 14.22
N TYR A 202 -12.67 -10.53 14.71
CA TYR A 202 -13.71 -9.70 14.11
C TYR A 202 -13.39 -8.21 14.26
N GLU A 203 -12.94 -7.79 15.44
CA GLU A 203 -12.56 -6.39 15.66
C GLU A 203 -11.35 -5.98 14.80
N PHE A 204 -10.41 -6.91 14.58
CA PHE A 204 -9.25 -6.71 13.73
C PHE A 204 -9.64 -6.48 12.27
N GLU A 205 -10.54 -7.31 11.74
CA GLU A 205 -11.05 -7.20 10.37
C GLU A 205 -11.81 -5.88 10.16
N GLU A 206 -12.72 -5.51 11.07
CA GLU A 206 -13.45 -4.24 11.00
C GLU A 206 -12.52 -3.03 11.17
N LEU A 207 -11.50 -3.13 12.03
CA LEU A 207 -10.49 -2.07 12.19
C LEU A 207 -9.67 -1.89 10.90
N ALA A 208 -9.30 -2.96 10.21
CA ALA A 208 -8.55 -2.89 8.95
C ALA A 208 -9.37 -2.18 7.86
N LEU A 209 -10.68 -2.47 7.81
CA LEU A 209 -11.64 -1.78 6.93
C LEU A 209 -11.85 -0.31 7.33
N PHE A 210 -11.86 0.01 8.63
CA PHE A 210 -11.89 1.39 9.10
C PHE A 210 -10.66 2.17 8.65
N PHE A 211 -9.46 1.61 8.80
CA PHE A 211 -8.22 2.24 8.29
C PHE A 211 -8.28 2.44 6.78
N GLU A 212 -8.81 1.48 6.02
CA GLU A 212 -8.98 1.62 4.57
C GLU A 212 -9.94 2.76 4.23
N LYS A 213 -11.00 2.94 5.03
CA LYS A 213 -11.96 4.05 4.89
C LYS A 213 -11.33 5.41 5.21
N CYS A 214 -10.56 5.49 6.29
CA CYS A 214 -9.74 6.66 6.62
C CYS A 214 -8.76 6.98 5.48
N ASN A 215 -8.05 5.97 4.96
CA ASN A 215 -7.10 6.09 3.85
C ASN A 215 -7.77 6.41 2.49
N ARG A 216 -9.10 6.52 2.42
CA ARG A 216 -9.83 7.04 1.25
C ARG A 216 -10.39 8.44 1.47
N SER A 217 -10.30 8.95 2.70
CA SER A 217 -10.75 10.30 3.04
C SER A 217 -9.89 11.35 2.33
N GLU A 218 -10.55 12.44 1.94
CA GLU A 218 -9.92 13.65 1.38
C GLU A 218 -9.83 14.78 2.41
N GLU A 219 -10.38 14.56 3.62
CA GLU A 219 -10.39 15.52 4.72
C GLU A 219 -9.02 15.66 5.39
N GLU A 220 -8.52 16.89 5.52
CA GLU A 220 -7.17 17.19 6.03
C GLU A 220 -6.93 16.64 7.45
N HIS A 221 -7.88 16.81 8.37
CA HIS A 221 -7.79 16.33 9.76
C HIS A 221 -7.80 14.80 9.87
N VAL A 222 -8.40 14.09 8.91
CA VAL A 222 -8.34 12.62 8.87
C VAL A 222 -6.97 12.15 8.37
N ILE A 223 -6.39 12.88 7.41
CA ILE A 223 -5.04 12.60 6.90
C ILE A 223 -3.99 12.81 7.99
N GLU A 224 -4.10 13.90 8.74
CA GLU A 224 -3.27 14.19 9.92
C GLU A 224 -3.40 13.07 10.97
N PHE A 225 -4.63 12.68 11.31
CA PHE A 225 -4.89 11.58 12.24
C PHE A 225 -4.23 10.26 11.80
N ILE A 226 -4.27 9.91 10.50
CA ILE A 226 -3.57 8.72 9.99
C ILE A 226 -2.06 8.89 10.12
N ALA A 227 -1.52 10.07 9.78
CA ALA A 227 -0.09 10.35 9.87
C ALA A 227 0.43 10.17 11.30
N ASP A 228 -0.34 10.58 12.31
CA ASP A 228 0.00 10.38 13.72
C ASP A 228 -0.12 8.90 14.13
N LEU A 229 -1.15 8.19 13.66
CA LEU A 229 -1.34 6.78 14.01
C LEU A 229 -0.21 5.89 13.47
N ILE A 230 0.32 6.16 12.26
CA ILE A 230 1.39 5.34 11.67
C ILE A 230 2.76 5.53 12.36
N GLU A 231 2.90 6.50 13.26
CA GLU A 231 4.08 6.64 14.14
C GLU A 231 4.04 5.64 15.31
N LEU A 232 2.90 4.99 15.56
CA LEU A 232 2.74 4.06 16.66
C LEU A 232 3.12 2.64 16.25
N THR A 233 4.16 2.07 16.86
CA THR A 233 4.64 0.70 16.59
C THR A 233 3.55 -0.39 16.68
N THR A 234 2.53 -0.20 17.53
CA THR A 234 1.38 -1.12 17.61
C THR A 234 0.49 -1.06 16.37
N VAL A 235 0.21 0.14 15.86
CA VAL A 235 -0.57 0.36 14.63
C VAL A 235 0.23 -0.10 13.41
N GLN A 236 1.51 0.22 13.38
CA GLN A 236 2.42 -0.21 12.33
C GLN A 236 2.41 -1.74 12.14
N ARG A 237 2.54 -2.50 13.23
CA ARG A 237 2.47 -3.97 13.19
C ARG A 237 1.10 -4.46 12.72
N PHE A 238 0.03 -3.87 13.23
CA PHE A 238 -1.34 -4.17 12.82
C PHE A 238 -1.54 -3.95 11.31
N LEU A 239 -1.06 -2.82 10.79
CA LEU A 239 -1.17 -2.49 9.37
C LEU A 239 -0.30 -3.41 8.51
N LYS A 240 0.89 -3.83 8.99
CA LYS A 240 1.71 -4.83 8.29
C LYS A 240 0.98 -6.14 8.15
N GLU A 241 0.33 -6.61 9.22
CA GLU A 241 -0.49 -7.84 9.19
C GLU A 241 -1.73 -7.70 8.30
N SER A 242 -2.31 -6.49 8.23
CA SER A 242 -3.59 -6.26 7.54
C SER A 242 -3.45 -5.89 6.06
N TRP A 243 -2.44 -5.10 5.70
CA TRP A 243 -2.23 -4.55 4.35
C TRP A 243 -0.98 -5.10 3.64
N ASP A 244 -0.12 -5.78 4.38
CA ASP A 244 0.99 -6.58 3.87
C ASP A 244 1.87 -5.81 2.88
N PHE A 245 2.16 -6.38 1.70
CA PHE A 245 3.05 -5.82 0.68
C PHE A 245 2.58 -4.53 0.01
N ASN A 246 1.34 -4.08 0.29
CA ASN A 246 0.79 -2.86 -0.30
C ASN A 246 0.75 -1.71 0.71
N LEU A 247 1.29 -1.90 1.92
CA LEU A 247 1.14 -0.97 3.03
C LEU A 247 1.63 0.45 2.72
N LEU A 248 2.91 0.65 2.43
CA LEU A 248 3.42 1.98 2.10
C LEU A 248 2.82 2.51 0.80
N GLU A 249 2.59 1.64 -0.20
CA GLU A 249 1.92 2.01 -1.46
C GLU A 249 0.55 2.65 -1.19
N ARG A 250 -0.28 2.06 -0.30
CA ARG A 250 -1.61 2.55 0.07
C ARG A 250 -1.55 3.93 0.74
N LEU A 251 -0.69 4.07 1.74
CA LEU A 251 -0.52 5.34 2.48
C LEU A 251 0.01 6.45 1.57
N TYR A 252 1.07 6.14 0.81
CA TYR A 252 1.69 7.09 -0.11
C TYR A 252 0.71 7.55 -1.19
N LYS A 253 -0.08 6.64 -1.77
CA LYS A 253 -1.10 6.99 -2.78
C LYS A 253 -2.18 7.92 -2.23
N ASN A 254 -2.67 7.70 -1.00
CA ASN A 254 -3.65 8.60 -0.39
C ASN A 254 -3.05 10.00 -0.19
N PHE A 255 -1.90 10.11 0.46
CA PHE A 255 -1.29 11.41 0.74
C PHE A 255 -0.93 12.15 -0.55
N ALA A 256 -0.52 11.42 -1.59
CA ALA A 256 -0.27 12.01 -2.89
C ALA A 256 -1.54 12.51 -3.58
N ARG A 257 -2.66 11.78 -3.49
CA ARG A 257 -3.98 12.21 -3.99
C ARG A 257 -4.37 13.56 -3.39
N ASN A 258 -4.19 13.66 -2.08
CA ASN A 258 -4.64 14.79 -1.28
C ASN A 258 -3.60 15.91 -1.15
N LYS A 259 -2.47 15.82 -1.86
CA LYS A 259 -1.41 16.84 -1.85
C LYS A 259 -1.94 18.26 -2.06
N ALA A 260 -2.95 18.43 -2.91
CA ALA A 260 -3.53 19.73 -3.26
C ALA A 260 -4.35 20.35 -2.12
N VAL A 261 -5.00 19.53 -1.30
CA VAL A 261 -5.83 19.99 -0.16
C VAL A 261 -5.03 20.08 1.14
N MET A 262 -3.92 19.35 1.26
CA MET A 262 -3.04 19.40 2.43
C MET A 262 -2.24 20.70 2.53
N SER A 263 -2.18 21.28 3.72
CA SER A 263 -1.27 22.39 4.04
C SER A 263 0.20 22.00 3.84
N GLN A 264 1.07 22.99 3.69
CA GLN A 264 2.52 22.73 3.53
C GLN A 264 3.12 22.04 4.77
N SER A 265 2.62 22.37 5.96
CA SER A 265 3.04 21.72 7.20
C SER A 265 2.67 20.24 7.18
N LEU A 266 1.39 19.93 6.90
CA LEU A 266 0.91 18.55 6.87
C LEU A 266 1.66 17.73 5.81
N ARG A 267 1.92 18.29 4.61
CA ARG A 267 2.76 17.63 3.58
C ARG A 267 4.11 17.19 4.11
N ASN A 268 4.76 18.01 4.94
CA ASN A 268 6.06 17.69 5.51
C ASN A 268 5.93 16.62 6.61
N ILE A 269 4.91 16.73 7.47
CA ILE A 269 4.61 15.76 8.54
C ILE A 269 4.37 14.38 7.93
N THR A 270 3.49 14.27 6.95
CA THR A 270 3.14 13.00 6.30
C THR A 270 4.34 12.38 5.58
N ILE A 271 5.19 13.18 4.93
CA ILE A 271 6.43 12.67 4.31
C ILE A 271 7.41 12.14 5.36
N ASN A 272 7.57 12.85 6.48
CA ASN A 272 8.45 12.42 7.56
C ASN A 272 7.93 11.13 8.21
N ALA A 273 6.63 11.04 8.45
CA ALA A 273 5.97 9.85 8.98
C ALA A 273 6.17 8.64 8.06
N LEU A 274 5.96 8.79 6.74
CA LEU A 274 6.21 7.70 5.79
C LEU A 274 7.68 7.26 5.77
N ASN A 275 8.64 8.18 5.88
CA ASN A 275 10.06 7.83 5.88
C ASN A 275 10.49 7.14 7.18
N ARG A 276 9.98 7.56 8.34
CA ARG A 276 10.20 6.88 9.63
C ARG A 276 9.59 5.49 9.64
N PHE A 277 8.31 5.42 9.26
CA PHE A 277 7.58 4.17 9.08
C PHE A 277 8.38 3.17 8.22
N LYS A 278 8.88 3.63 7.08
CA LYS A 278 9.71 2.84 6.17
C LYS A 278 11.02 2.35 6.81
N SER A 279 11.68 3.16 7.62
CA SER A 279 12.94 2.77 8.28
C SER A 279 12.77 1.75 9.42
N GLU A 280 11.58 1.68 10.01
CA GLU A 280 11.26 0.77 11.12
C GLU A 280 10.73 -0.60 10.63
N MET A 281 10.43 -0.71 9.34
CA MET A 281 9.84 -1.90 8.73
C MET A 281 10.90 -2.78 8.08
N GLU A 282 10.90 -4.06 8.48
CA GLU A 282 11.62 -5.09 7.73
C GLU A 282 10.92 -5.40 6.40
N SER A 283 11.70 -5.36 5.33
CA SER A 283 11.27 -5.79 4.00
C SER A 283 10.86 -7.27 4.02
N GLY A 284 9.77 -7.59 3.33
CA GLY A 284 9.27 -8.95 3.16
C GLY A 284 9.33 -9.45 1.72
N PHE A 285 9.60 -8.58 0.75
CA PHE A 285 9.54 -8.77 -0.71
C PHE A 285 8.55 -9.84 -1.16
N ALA A 286 7.39 -9.41 -1.65
CA ALA A 286 6.50 -10.33 -2.33
C ALA A 286 6.38 -10.03 -3.80
N ILE A 287 6.25 -11.10 -4.56
CA ILE A 287 6.23 -11.02 -6.00
C ILE A 287 4.89 -11.54 -6.47
N ALA A 288 4.23 -10.80 -7.35
CA ALA A 288 2.97 -11.22 -7.93
C ALA A 288 3.21 -12.59 -8.58
N ALA A 289 2.41 -13.57 -8.16
CA ALA A 289 2.70 -14.99 -8.33
C ALA A 289 3.07 -15.34 -9.77
N ARG A 290 4.33 -15.68 -9.98
CA ARG A 290 4.73 -16.58 -11.06
C ARG A 290 5.55 -17.71 -10.47
N GLN A 291 5.15 -18.95 -10.80
CA GLN A 291 5.95 -20.16 -10.55
C GLN A 291 7.39 -20.04 -11.10
N GLU A 292 7.59 -19.14 -12.06
CA GLU A 292 8.85 -18.91 -12.78
C GLU A 292 9.96 -18.25 -11.95
N ILE A 293 9.64 -17.62 -10.81
CA ILE A 293 10.64 -16.97 -9.95
C ILE A 293 11.59 -17.98 -9.29
N ASN A 294 11.09 -19.16 -8.93
CA ASN A 294 11.92 -20.24 -8.42
C ASN A 294 12.92 -20.77 -9.46
N LYS A 295 12.71 -20.42 -10.74
CA LYS A 295 13.61 -20.76 -11.84
C LYS A 295 14.70 -19.71 -12.06
N LEU A 296 14.66 -18.59 -11.33
CA LEU A 296 15.76 -17.64 -11.29
C LEU A 296 16.93 -18.26 -10.53
N LYS A 297 18.13 -18.06 -11.07
CA LYS A 297 19.36 -18.43 -10.38
C LYS A 297 19.68 -17.43 -9.28
N GLU A 298 20.50 -17.86 -8.34
CA GLU A 298 20.86 -17.08 -7.15
C GLU A 298 21.40 -15.68 -7.46
N ASN A 299 22.25 -15.54 -8.48
CA ASN A 299 22.77 -14.24 -8.90
C ASN A 299 21.67 -13.27 -9.36
N ASP A 300 20.68 -13.77 -10.11
CA ASP A 300 19.57 -12.97 -10.60
C ASP A 300 18.62 -12.62 -9.45
N LYS A 301 18.37 -13.57 -8.53
CA LYS A 301 17.60 -13.30 -7.29
C LYS A 301 18.26 -12.19 -6.47
N ASN A 302 19.55 -12.33 -6.17
CA ASN A 302 20.31 -11.32 -5.42
C ASN A 302 20.31 -9.95 -6.09
N TYR A 303 20.46 -9.91 -7.41
CA TYR A 303 20.37 -8.65 -8.15
C TYR A 303 19.00 -7.99 -8.02
N ILE A 304 17.93 -8.78 -8.13
CA ILE A 304 16.56 -8.29 -7.97
C ILE A 304 16.36 -7.76 -6.55
N THR A 305 16.68 -8.56 -5.53
CA THR A 305 16.58 -8.20 -4.12
C THR A 305 17.33 -6.90 -3.85
N GLN A 306 18.61 -6.81 -4.21
CA GLN A 306 19.42 -5.60 -4.03
C GLN A 306 18.77 -4.37 -4.68
N ARG A 307 18.24 -4.53 -5.90
CA ARG A 307 17.65 -3.40 -6.63
C ARG A 307 16.34 -2.94 -6.02
N VAL A 308 15.58 -3.85 -5.44
CA VAL A 308 14.35 -3.54 -4.72
C VAL A 308 14.68 -2.91 -3.36
N GLU A 309 15.70 -3.40 -2.66
CA GLU A 309 16.25 -2.80 -1.42
C GLU A 309 16.65 -1.34 -1.65
N GLU A 310 17.41 -1.03 -2.70
CA GLU A 310 17.78 0.36 -3.03
C GLU A 310 16.56 1.29 -3.20
N LEU A 311 15.48 0.80 -3.80
CA LEU A 311 14.23 1.55 -3.96
C LEU A 311 13.44 1.63 -2.65
N SER A 312 13.47 0.55 -1.87
CA SER A 312 12.96 0.42 -0.51
C SER A 312 13.72 1.29 0.49
N GLU A 313 14.94 1.75 0.22
CA GLU A 313 15.70 2.67 1.08
C GLU A 313 15.59 4.13 0.62
N ALA A 314 15.27 4.36 -0.66
CA ALA A 314 15.20 5.71 -1.22
C ALA A 314 14.18 6.62 -0.51
N LYS A 315 14.65 7.73 0.06
CA LYS A 315 13.80 8.70 0.77
C LYS A 315 12.70 9.27 -0.12
N ILE A 316 11.51 9.41 0.46
CA ILE A 316 10.41 10.14 -0.12
C ILE A 316 10.66 11.63 0.12
N LEU A 317 10.82 12.40 -0.94
CA LEU A 317 11.08 13.84 -0.88
C LEU A 317 9.83 14.68 -1.17
N ASN A 318 8.90 14.13 -1.95
CA ASN A 318 7.66 14.78 -2.36
C ASN A 318 6.66 13.75 -2.90
N TYR A 319 5.43 14.21 -3.12
CA TYR A 319 4.37 13.50 -3.80
C TYR A 319 4.38 13.78 -5.30
N ASN A 320 5.36 13.23 -6.02
CA ASN A 320 5.43 13.31 -7.48
C ASN A 320 5.29 11.91 -8.11
N GLY A 321 4.78 11.87 -9.34
CA GLY A 321 4.71 10.64 -10.14
C GLY A 321 3.78 9.58 -9.54
N VAL A 322 2.66 9.99 -8.96
CA VAL A 322 1.66 9.05 -8.43
C VAL A 322 0.50 9.00 -9.39
N PHE A 323 0.37 7.88 -10.09
CA PHE A 323 -0.85 7.59 -10.80
C PHE A 323 -1.83 6.88 -9.87
N ILE A 324 -3.03 7.44 -9.82
CA ILE A 324 -4.16 6.85 -9.11
C ILE A 324 -5.14 6.45 -10.20
N PRO A 325 -5.33 5.14 -10.45
CA PRO A 325 -6.35 4.72 -11.38
C PRO A 325 -7.71 5.23 -10.88
N PRO A 326 -8.56 5.73 -11.79
CA PRO A 326 -9.94 6.07 -11.42
C PRO A 326 -10.61 4.83 -10.82
N VAL A 327 -11.29 4.99 -9.68
CA VAL A 327 -12.01 3.89 -9.05
C VAL A 327 -13.45 3.94 -9.55
N ASN A 328 -13.84 2.95 -10.34
CA ASN A 328 -15.21 2.75 -10.77
C ASN A 328 -15.53 1.25 -10.70
N GLU A 329 -16.50 0.90 -9.86
CA GLU A 329 -16.91 -0.49 -9.62
C GLU A 329 -17.59 -1.14 -10.85
N GLN A 330 -17.98 -0.34 -11.85
CA GLN A 330 -18.54 -0.83 -13.11
C GLN A 330 -17.51 -1.01 -14.22
N TRP A 331 -16.26 -0.55 -14.00
CA TRP A 331 -15.23 -0.65 -15.02
C TRP A 331 -14.61 -2.04 -15.05
N GLU A 332 -14.57 -2.60 -16.25
CA GLU A 332 -13.82 -3.81 -16.56
C GLU A 332 -12.42 -3.44 -17.09
N TRP A 333 -11.56 -4.45 -17.32
CA TRP A 333 -10.18 -4.21 -17.76
C TRP A 333 -10.08 -3.41 -19.07
N GLU A 334 -11.06 -3.53 -19.97
CA GLU A 334 -11.13 -2.76 -21.22
C GLU A 334 -11.23 -1.26 -20.97
N ASP A 335 -12.02 -0.85 -19.98
CA ASP A 335 -12.23 0.56 -19.64
C ASP A 335 -10.95 1.18 -19.07
N TYR A 336 -10.25 0.44 -18.20
CA TYR A 336 -8.93 0.84 -17.69
C TYR A 336 -7.89 0.94 -18.80
N ALA A 337 -7.86 -0.04 -19.71
CA ALA A 337 -6.93 -0.03 -20.84
C ALA A 337 -7.18 1.17 -21.76
N TYR A 338 -8.46 1.44 -22.09
CA TYR A 338 -8.85 2.61 -22.88
C TYR A 338 -8.47 3.92 -22.20
N TYR A 339 -8.74 4.04 -20.90
CA TYR A 339 -8.38 5.19 -20.09
C TYR A 339 -6.87 5.44 -20.11
N LEU A 340 -6.05 4.40 -19.94
CA LEU A 340 -4.59 4.52 -19.96
C LEU A 340 -4.03 4.92 -21.32
N VAL A 341 -4.58 4.38 -22.42
CA VAL A 341 -4.20 4.81 -23.77
C VAL A 341 -4.50 6.30 -23.94
N LYS A 342 -5.67 6.77 -23.50
CA LYS A 342 -6.03 8.20 -23.54
C LYS A 342 -5.09 9.05 -22.67
N TYR A 343 -4.87 8.63 -21.42
CA TYR A 343 -3.94 9.26 -20.47
C TYR A 343 -2.53 9.42 -21.05
N TYR A 344 -2.05 8.40 -21.76
CA TYR A 344 -0.76 8.42 -22.45
C TYR A 344 -0.74 9.44 -23.59
N LYS A 345 -1.74 9.41 -24.48
CA LYS A 345 -1.83 10.31 -25.64
C LYS A 345 -1.95 11.78 -25.25
N GLU A 346 -2.62 12.09 -24.14
CA GLU A 346 -2.69 13.46 -23.62
C GLU A 346 -1.32 13.99 -23.19
N ARG A 347 -0.42 13.13 -22.71
CA ARG A 347 0.94 13.49 -22.27
C ARG A 347 1.96 13.45 -23.40
N HIS A 348 1.78 12.54 -24.35
CA HIS A 348 2.68 12.30 -25.48
C HIS A 348 1.92 12.40 -26.81
N PRO A 349 1.40 13.58 -27.17
CA PRO A 349 0.53 13.76 -28.34
C PRO A 349 1.25 13.48 -29.68
N ASN A 350 2.58 13.57 -29.69
CA ASN A 350 3.39 13.34 -30.89
C ASN A 350 3.70 11.85 -31.14
N GLU A 351 3.41 10.98 -30.17
CA GLU A 351 3.68 9.56 -30.32
C GLU A 351 2.48 8.86 -30.97
N GLU A 352 2.74 8.12 -32.06
CA GLU A 352 1.68 7.41 -32.79
C GLU A 352 1.22 6.14 -32.06
N VAL A 353 2.11 5.48 -31.33
CA VAL A 353 1.85 4.25 -30.56
C VAL A 353 2.19 4.46 -29.08
N VAL A 354 1.79 3.54 -28.21
CA VAL A 354 2.09 3.64 -26.77
C VAL A 354 3.48 3.05 -26.50
N ASP A 355 4.42 3.84 -25.98
CA ASP A 355 5.64 3.30 -25.36
C ASP A 355 5.33 2.87 -23.93
N VAL A 356 5.27 1.56 -23.70
CA VAL A 356 4.93 0.99 -22.40
C VAL A 356 5.97 1.25 -21.29
N ILE A 357 7.23 1.50 -21.65
CA ILE A 357 8.25 1.90 -20.67
C ILE A 357 7.98 3.32 -20.21
N GLN A 358 7.66 4.21 -21.15
CA GLN A 358 7.31 5.59 -20.81
C GLN A 358 5.97 5.65 -20.07
N LEU A 359 4.98 4.84 -20.46
CA LEU A 359 3.73 4.68 -19.72
C LEU A 359 4.00 4.23 -18.29
N ALA A 360 4.75 3.14 -18.06
CA ALA A 360 5.10 2.69 -16.70
C ALA A 360 5.73 3.81 -15.86
N LYS A 361 6.65 4.58 -16.46
CA LYS A 361 7.28 5.74 -15.81
C LYS A 361 6.26 6.83 -15.45
N ASP A 362 5.33 7.15 -16.35
CA ASP A 362 4.26 8.13 -16.09
C ASP A 362 3.28 7.67 -15.01
N LEU A 363 3.17 6.34 -14.82
CA LEU A 363 2.40 5.72 -13.74
C LEU A 363 3.16 5.69 -12.41
N GLY A 364 4.44 6.08 -12.39
CA GLY A 364 5.32 6.00 -11.22
C GLY A 364 5.91 4.61 -10.97
N ILE A 365 5.70 3.67 -11.90
CA ILE A 365 6.15 2.28 -11.79
C ILE A 365 7.54 2.17 -12.40
N LYS A 366 8.52 1.77 -11.57
CA LYS A 366 9.88 1.60 -12.05
C LYS A 366 10.00 0.29 -12.83
N THR A 367 10.44 0.37 -14.08
CA THR A 367 10.76 -0.81 -14.90
C THR A 367 12.25 -1.07 -14.96
N ILE A 368 12.65 -2.32 -14.72
CA ILE A 368 14.03 -2.82 -14.80
C ILE A 368 14.06 -3.88 -15.90
N VAL A 369 14.74 -3.58 -17.01
CA VAL A 369 14.95 -4.54 -18.10
C VAL A 369 16.39 -5.04 -18.02
N LYS A 370 16.59 -6.35 -17.82
CA LYS A 370 17.91 -6.96 -17.68
C LYS A 370 18.03 -8.24 -18.49
N LYS A 371 19.24 -8.59 -18.92
CA LYS A 371 19.56 -9.93 -19.42
C LYS A 371 19.82 -10.83 -18.23
N LEU A 372 18.87 -11.72 -17.94
CA LEU A 372 19.00 -12.70 -16.86
C LEU A 372 19.70 -13.96 -17.39
N GLU A 373 20.20 -14.79 -16.48
CA GLU A 373 20.90 -16.02 -16.83
C GLU A 373 19.97 -17.13 -17.34
N THR A 374 18.68 -17.04 -17.05
CA THR A 374 17.64 -17.96 -17.54
C THR A 374 16.81 -17.33 -18.66
N GLU A 375 16.34 -18.16 -19.60
CA GLU A 375 15.39 -17.76 -20.65
C GLU A 375 13.93 -18.02 -20.27
N GLN A 376 13.70 -18.82 -19.22
CA GLN A 376 12.38 -19.31 -18.84
C GLN A 376 11.53 -18.24 -18.14
N PHE A 377 12.17 -17.34 -17.41
CA PHE A 377 11.51 -16.20 -16.78
C PHE A 377 11.29 -15.06 -17.79
N ASP A 378 10.08 -14.50 -17.85
CA ASP A 378 9.75 -13.37 -18.73
C ASP A 378 9.74 -12.03 -17.98
N ALA A 379 8.92 -11.92 -16.94
CA ALA A 379 8.80 -10.72 -16.11
C ALA A 379 8.12 -11.01 -14.77
N CYS A 380 8.15 -10.06 -13.84
CA CYS A 380 7.31 -10.05 -12.65
C CYS A 380 7.06 -8.63 -12.13
N LEU A 381 5.97 -8.49 -11.37
CA LEU A 381 5.66 -7.31 -10.56
C LEU A 381 6.07 -7.57 -9.11
N VAL A 382 6.99 -6.76 -8.58
CA VAL A 382 7.44 -6.82 -7.19
C VAL A 382 6.72 -5.75 -6.38
N ARG A 383 6.21 -6.16 -5.21
CA ARG A 383 5.64 -5.30 -4.18
C ARG A 383 6.33 -5.56 -2.84
N ASP A 384 6.36 -4.53 -2.02
CA ASP A 384 6.90 -4.64 -0.67
C ASP A 384 6.24 -3.60 0.22
N CYS A 385 6.09 -3.93 1.49
CA CYS A 385 5.45 -3.05 2.46
C CYS A 385 6.18 -1.71 2.64
N THR A 386 7.44 -1.60 2.18
CA THR A 386 8.29 -0.40 2.21
C THR A 386 8.43 0.31 0.85
N LEU A 387 7.81 -0.23 -0.21
CA LEU A 387 7.81 0.40 -1.53
C LEU A 387 6.62 1.34 -1.68
N LYS A 388 6.89 2.56 -2.15
CA LYS A 388 5.85 3.56 -2.44
C LYS A 388 5.06 3.27 -3.71
N ALA A 389 5.59 2.42 -4.58
CA ALA A 389 5.01 1.98 -5.84
C ALA A 389 5.63 0.63 -6.23
N PRO A 390 4.90 -0.23 -6.97
CA PRO A 390 5.43 -1.51 -7.41
C PRO A 390 6.58 -1.33 -8.42
N VAL A 391 7.36 -2.39 -8.59
CA VAL A 391 8.51 -2.44 -9.50
C VAL A 391 8.28 -3.56 -10.53
N ILE A 392 8.48 -3.25 -11.80
CA ILE A 392 8.40 -4.23 -12.89
C ILE A 392 9.81 -4.70 -13.23
N ILE A 393 10.01 -6.01 -13.27
CA ILE A 393 11.28 -6.63 -13.66
C ILE A 393 11.03 -7.45 -14.91
N VAL A 394 11.86 -7.26 -15.95
CA VAL A 394 11.70 -7.90 -17.25
C VAL A 394 13.01 -8.50 -17.73
N ASN A 395 12.92 -9.74 -18.18
CA ASN A 395 14.01 -10.43 -18.83
C ASN A 395 14.06 -10.09 -20.32
N SER A 396 15.25 -9.69 -20.78
CA SER A 396 15.55 -9.41 -22.19
C SER A 396 16.37 -10.50 -22.86
N THR A 397 16.74 -11.57 -22.14
CA THR A 397 17.56 -12.67 -22.68
C THR A 397 16.79 -13.42 -23.76
N LYS A 398 17.28 -13.31 -25.00
CA LYS A 398 16.67 -13.87 -26.22
C LYS A 398 15.19 -13.53 -26.42
N LYS A 399 14.72 -12.40 -25.87
CA LYS A 399 13.36 -11.91 -26.07
C LYS A 399 13.33 -10.83 -27.15
N SER A 400 12.30 -10.87 -28.00
CA SER A 400 12.06 -9.81 -28.98
C SER A 400 11.57 -8.54 -28.26
N ARG A 401 11.68 -7.38 -28.93
CA ARG A 401 11.19 -6.12 -28.38
C ARG A 401 9.69 -6.16 -28.06
N GLY A 402 8.87 -6.74 -28.95
CA GLY A 402 7.44 -6.96 -28.68
C GLY A 402 7.18 -7.87 -27.47
N ARG A 403 7.98 -8.93 -27.26
CA ARG A 403 7.82 -9.76 -26.05
C ARG A 403 8.15 -8.97 -24.78
N ILE A 404 9.18 -8.12 -24.81
CA ILE A 404 9.51 -7.23 -23.69
C ILE A 404 8.36 -6.24 -23.44
N ASN A 405 7.85 -5.58 -24.48
CA ASN A 405 6.75 -4.64 -24.36
C ASN A 405 5.47 -5.30 -23.81
N PHE A 406 5.13 -6.47 -24.34
CA PHE A 406 4.00 -7.28 -23.87
C PHE A 406 4.13 -7.64 -22.40
N SER A 407 5.30 -8.11 -21.96
CA SER A 407 5.56 -8.40 -20.56
C SER A 407 5.38 -7.16 -19.68
N ILE A 408 5.85 -5.98 -20.10
CA ILE A 408 5.68 -4.74 -19.33
C ILE A 408 4.20 -4.36 -19.24
N ALA A 409 3.48 -4.36 -20.36
CA ALA A 409 2.05 -4.03 -20.39
C ALA A 409 1.21 -4.99 -19.53
N HIS A 410 1.60 -6.26 -19.50
CA HIS A 410 1.00 -7.29 -18.66
C HIS A 410 1.22 -6.98 -17.17
N GLU A 411 2.45 -6.68 -16.74
CA GLU A 411 2.70 -6.33 -15.33
C GLU A 411 2.04 -4.99 -14.94
N ILE A 412 1.86 -4.05 -15.87
CA ILE A 412 1.07 -2.82 -15.64
C ILE A 412 -0.38 -3.18 -15.29
N ALA A 413 -0.99 -4.18 -15.95
CA ALA A 413 -2.34 -4.64 -15.62
C ALA A 413 -2.44 -5.07 -14.15
N HIS A 414 -1.51 -5.90 -13.68
CA HIS A 414 -1.45 -6.33 -12.29
C HIS A 414 -1.19 -5.19 -11.29
N ALA A 415 -0.51 -4.13 -11.75
CA ALA A 415 -0.23 -2.97 -10.93
C ALA A 415 -1.46 -2.06 -10.74
N ILE A 416 -2.29 -1.91 -11.78
CA ILE A 416 -3.31 -0.85 -11.85
C ILE A 416 -4.76 -1.33 -11.72
N LEU A 417 -5.07 -2.58 -12.11
CA LEU A 417 -6.42 -3.11 -12.00
C LEU A 417 -6.77 -3.34 -10.52
N PRO A 418 -7.86 -2.75 -9.98
CA PRO A 418 -8.14 -2.79 -8.54
C PRO A 418 -8.21 -4.20 -7.95
N HIS A 419 -8.87 -5.13 -8.64
CA HIS A 419 -8.99 -6.52 -8.21
C HIS A 419 -7.71 -7.34 -8.42
N HIS A 420 -6.77 -6.90 -9.25
CA HIS A 420 -5.43 -7.50 -9.28
C HIS A 420 -4.58 -6.99 -8.11
N ALA A 421 -4.69 -5.71 -7.79
CA ALA A 421 -3.89 -5.07 -6.74
C ALA A 421 -4.34 -5.46 -5.32
N GLN A 422 -5.63 -5.70 -5.11
CA GLN A 422 -6.19 -6.02 -3.78
C GLN A 422 -6.08 -7.49 -3.38
N ASN A 423 -6.00 -8.40 -4.35
CA ASN A 423 -5.97 -9.81 -4.03
C ASN A 423 -4.54 -10.23 -3.67
N ASN A 424 -4.37 -10.90 -2.52
CA ASN A 424 -3.09 -11.39 -1.96
C ASN A 424 -2.45 -12.53 -2.81
N PHE A 425 -2.36 -12.36 -4.12
CA PHE A 425 -1.72 -13.27 -5.08
C PHE A 425 -0.19 -13.17 -5.08
N PHE A 426 0.42 -12.67 -4.02
CA PHE A 426 1.87 -12.54 -3.96
C PHE A 426 2.47 -13.78 -3.30
N CYS A 427 3.49 -14.35 -3.92
CA CYS A 427 4.31 -15.41 -3.35
C CYS A 427 5.63 -14.80 -2.87
N PHE A 428 6.15 -15.33 -1.77
CA PHE A 428 7.52 -15.06 -1.35
C PHE A 428 8.49 -15.80 -2.28
N LEU A 429 9.74 -15.35 -2.32
CA LEU A 429 10.81 -16.02 -3.06
C LEU A 429 11.01 -17.50 -2.66
N ASP A 430 10.52 -17.88 -1.48
CA ASP A 430 10.80 -19.19 -0.86
C ASP A 430 9.56 -20.08 -0.62
N ASP A 431 8.33 -19.59 -0.85
CA ASP A 431 7.09 -20.32 -0.53
C ASP A 431 6.18 -20.51 -1.76
N VAL A 432 5.99 -21.78 -2.17
CA VAL A 432 4.97 -22.15 -3.16
C VAL A 432 4.25 -23.40 -2.71
N ASN A 433 3.02 -23.25 -2.20
CA ASN A 433 2.03 -24.33 -2.17
C ASN A 433 0.59 -23.83 -2.33
N GLU A 434 -0.22 -24.71 -2.92
CA GLU A 434 -1.69 -24.82 -2.94
C GLU A 434 -2.52 -24.44 -4.18
N THR A 435 -3.44 -25.36 -4.46
CA THR A 435 -4.16 -25.71 -5.71
C THR A 435 -5.44 -24.93 -5.99
N SER A 436 -5.97 -24.16 -5.02
CA SER A 436 -7.16 -23.31 -5.20
C SER A 436 -6.84 -21.93 -5.80
N LYS A 437 -5.66 -21.38 -5.49
CA LYS A 437 -5.13 -20.13 -6.08
C LYS A 437 -5.04 -20.22 -7.61
N PHE A 438 -4.71 -21.39 -8.14
CA PHE A 438 -4.47 -21.64 -9.57
C PHE A 438 -5.63 -21.28 -10.52
N LYS A 439 -6.90 -21.50 -10.12
CA LYS A 439 -8.04 -21.21 -11.01
C LYS A 439 -8.31 -19.71 -11.12
N MET A 440 -8.19 -19.00 -10.01
CA MET A 440 -8.38 -17.55 -9.93
C MET A 440 -7.21 -16.82 -10.60
N ASP A 441 -5.99 -17.32 -10.40
CA ASP A 441 -4.75 -16.90 -11.06
C ASP A 441 -4.88 -16.95 -12.60
N LYS A 442 -5.43 -18.04 -13.15
CA LYS A 442 -5.64 -18.17 -14.60
C LYS A 442 -6.60 -17.12 -15.20
N HIS A 443 -7.61 -16.67 -14.45
CA HIS A 443 -8.51 -15.62 -14.93
C HIS A 443 -7.77 -14.28 -15.01
N LEU A 444 -7.09 -13.90 -13.93
CA LEU A 444 -6.34 -12.64 -13.86
C LEU A 444 -5.20 -12.60 -14.89
N GLU A 445 -4.47 -13.70 -15.08
CA GLU A 445 -3.45 -13.80 -16.12
C GLU A 445 -4.04 -13.62 -17.54
N LYS A 446 -5.22 -14.19 -17.81
CA LYS A 446 -5.92 -14.01 -19.09
C LYS A 446 -6.36 -12.56 -19.28
N GLU A 447 -6.84 -11.95 -18.21
CA GLU A 447 -7.24 -10.54 -18.18
C GLU A 447 -6.05 -9.62 -18.44
N ALA A 448 -4.93 -9.81 -17.73
CA ALA A 448 -3.69 -9.07 -17.92
C ALA A 448 -3.13 -9.24 -19.34
N ASN A 449 -3.22 -10.44 -19.92
CA ASN A 449 -2.86 -10.68 -21.32
C ASN A 449 -3.75 -9.90 -22.30
N SER A 450 -5.05 -9.83 -22.04
CA SER A 450 -6.02 -9.11 -22.88
C SER A 450 -5.80 -7.61 -22.78
N PHE A 451 -5.58 -7.11 -21.57
CA PHE A 451 -5.20 -5.74 -21.28
C PHE A 451 -3.90 -5.33 -21.99
N ALA A 452 -2.84 -6.15 -21.89
CA ALA A 452 -1.57 -5.91 -22.54
C ALA A 452 -1.72 -5.80 -24.07
N ALA A 453 -2.47 -6.73 -24.67
CA ALA A 453 -2.77 -6.71 -26.10
C ALA A 453 -3.55 -5.46 -26.51
N TYR A 454 -4.48 -4.97 -25.66
CA TYR A 454 -5.26 -3.77 -25.94
C TYR A 454 -4.42 -2.49 -25.91
N ILE A 455 -3.56 -2.31 -24.89
CA ILE A 455 -2.71 -1.12 -24.80
C ILE A 455 -1.72 -1.04 -25.96
N LEU A 456 -1.12 -2.19 -26.32
CA LEU A 456 -0.12 -2.26 -27.39
C LEU A 456 -0.73 -2.15 -28.78
N LEU A 457 -1.96 -2.65 -28.97
CA LEU A 457 -2.72 -2.59 -30.21
C LEU A 457 -4.12 -1.99 -29.94
N PRO A 458 -4.23 -0.66 -29.78
CA PRO A 458 -5.50 0.01 -29.49
C PRO A 458 -6.53 -0.26 -30.58
N TYR A 459 -7.68 -0.82 -30.20
CA TYR A 459 -8.66 -1.37 -31.15
C TYR A 459 -9.05 -0.39 -32.26
N LYS A 460 -9.42 0.85 -31.92
CA LYS A 460 -9.87 1.85 -32.92
C LYS A 460 -8.79 2.15 -33.97
N GLN A 461 -7.59 2.50 -33.51
CA GLN A 461 -6.47 2.82 -34.39
C GLN A 461 -6.06 1.61 -35.24
N PHE A 462 -6.07 0.42 -34.64
CA PHE A 462 -5.72 -0.81 -35.34
C PHE A 462 -6.75 -1.18 -36.42
N ILE A 463 -8.05 -1.01 -36.16
CA ILE A 463 -9.12 -1.20 -37.15
C ILE A 463 -8.97 -0.23 -38.32
N GLU A 464 -8.70 1.05 -38.05
CA GLU A 464 -8.46 2.05 -39.08
C GLU A 464 -7.27 1.66 -39.96
N ASP A 465 -6.16 1.24 -39.35
CA ASP A 465 -4.98 0.77 -40.07
C ASP A 465 -5.30 -0.41 -40.98
N ILE A 466 -5.91 -1.48 -40.46
CA ILE A 466 -6.17 -2.70 -41.25
C ILE A 466 -7.26 -2.51 -42.32
N SER A 467 -8.17 -1.55 -42.16
CA SER A 467 -9.26 -1.30 -43.12
C SER A 467 -8.74 -0.89 -44.51
N SER A 468 -7.51 -0.37 -44.56
CA SER A 468 -6.83 0.08 -45.77
C SER A 468 -5.82 -0.94 -46.32
N MET A 469 -5.76 -2.15 -45.76
CA MET A 469 -4.70 -3.12 -46.04
C MET A 469 -5.25 -4.51 -46.37
N ASP A 470 -4.59 -5.19 -47.32
CA ASP A 470 -4.84 -6.62 -47.54
C ASP A 470 -4.21 -7.48 -46.43
N PHE A 471 -4.89 -8.56 -46.05
CA PHE A 471 -4.40 -9.52 -45.05
C PHE A 471 -3.22 -10.34 -45.60
N THR A 472 -2.00 -9.80 -45.45
CA THR A 472 -0.77 -10.38 -45.99
C THR A 472 0.36 -10.33 -44.98
N MET A 473 1.33 -11.24 -45.11
CA MET A 473 2.53 -11.23 -44.24
C MET A 473 3.32 -9.91 -44.35
N LYS A 474 3.32 -9.28 -45.54
CA LYS A 474 3.93 -7.97 -45.76
C LYS A 474 3.27 -6.89 -44.90
N ASN A 475 1.94 -6.85 -44.87
CA ASN A 475 1.21 -5.87 -44.06
C ASN A 475 1.26 -6.19 -42.57
N VAL A 476 1.24 -7.47 -42.18
CA VAL A 476 1.51 -7.89 -40.79
C VAL A 476 2.89 -7.40 -40.34
N ASN A 477 3.94 -7.55 -41.16
CA ASN A 477 5.27 -7.00 -40.85
C ASN A 477 5.30 -5.46 -40.79
N ARG A 478 4.52 -4.78 -41.63
CA ARG A 478 4.40 -3.31 -41.58
C ARG A 478 3.80 -2.86 -40.25
N LEU A 479 2.68 -3.48 -39.84
CA LEU A 479 2.02 -3.17 -38.58
C LEU A 479 2.86 -3.61 -37.37
N SER A 480 3.55 -4.74 -37.44
CA SER A 480 4.46 -5.17 -36.37
C SER A 480 5.58 -4.17 -36.13
N LYS A 481 6.10 -3.54 -37.18
CA LYS A 481 7.09 -2.46 -37.05
C LYS A 481 6.47 -1.18 -36.50
N LYS A 482 5.27 -0.80 -36.97
CA LYS A 482 4.52 0.37 -36.49
C LYS A 482 4.28 0.31 -34.98
N TYR A 483 3.74 -0.82 -34.52
CA TYR A 483 3.39 -1.04 -33.11
C TYR A 483 4.53 -1.59 -32.26
N ASN A 484 5.69 -1.87 -32.87
CA ASN A 484 6.84 -2.50 -32.19
C ASN A 484 6.51 -3.84 -31.52
N GLU A 485 5.67 -4.63 -32.20
CA GLU A 485 5.08 -5.86 -31.67
C GLU A 485 5.45 -7.11 -32.47
N SER A 486 5.15 -8.29 -31.91
CA SER A 486 5.37 -9.55 -32.62
C SER A 486 4.38 -9.75 -33.78
N TRP A 487 4.83 -10.43 -34.84
CA TRP A 487 3.98 -10.76 -35.98
C TRP A 487 2.78 -11.61 -35.56
N VAL A 488 2.99 -12.49 -34.58
CA VAL A 488 1.95 -13.36 -34.02
C VAL A 488 0.85 -12.54 -33.35
N LEU A 489 1.20 -11.57 -32.51
CA LEU A 489 0.23 -10.73 -31.81
C LEU A 489 -0.56 -9.86 -32.80
N VAL A 490 0.11 -9.25 -33.77
CA VAL A 490 -0.52 -8.44 -34.83
C VAL A 490 -1.45 -9.28 -35.70
N ALA A 491 -1.00 -10.44 -36.17
CA ALA A 491 -1.83 -11.35 -36.97
C ALA A 491 -3.06 -11.82 -36.19
N LYS A 492 -2.87 -12.19 -34.92
CA LYS A 492 -3.96 -12.62 -34.03
C LYS A 492 -4.99 -11.52 -33.85
N LYS A 493 -4.54 -10.30 -33.53
CA LYS A 493 -5.43 -9.15 -33.37
C LYS A 493 -6.18 -8.82 -34.65
N TRP A 494 -5.53 -8.91 -35.81
CA TRP A 494 -6.16 -8.71 -37.11
C TRP A 494 -7.26 -9.74 -37.34
N VAL A 495 -6.95 -11.02 -37.17
CA VAL A 495 -7.92 -12.12 -37.33
C VAL A 495 -9.12 -11.94 -36.40
N GLU A 496 -8.89 -11.68 -35.12
CA GLU A 496 -9.95 -11.50 -34.11
C GLU A 496 -10.81 -10.25 -34.32
N SER A 497 -10.29 -9.24 -35.02
CA SER A 497 -10.98 -7.97 -35.25
C SER A 497 -11.57 -7.86 -36.66
N SER A 498 -11.37 -8.87 -37.50
CA SER A 498 -11.76 -8.83 -38.91
C SER A 498 -13.15 -9.42 -39.14
N LYS A 499 -13.87 -8.82 -40.10
CA LYS A 499 -15.11 -9.36 -40.68
C LYS A 499 -14.85 -10.19 -41.94
N LEU A 500 -13.61 -10.24 -42.41
CA LEU A 500 -13.20 -11.09 -43.53
C LEU A 500 -13.11 -12.54 -43.07
N GLU A 501 -13.28 -13.49 -43.98
CA GLU A 501 -13.08 -14.92 -43.72
C GLU A 501 -11.59 -15.27 -43.66
N ILE A 502 -10.95 -14.90 -42.57
CA ILE A 502 -9.52 -15.13 -42.32
C ILE A 502 -9.25 -15.93 -41.06
N ALA A 503 -8.12 -16.64 -41.06
CA ALA A 503 -7.57 -17.36 -39.92
C ALA A 503 -6.04 -17.26 -39.88
N MET A 504 -5.46 -17.62 -38.75
CA MET A 504 -4.01 -17.79 -38.60
C MET A 504 -3.70 -19.11 -37.90
N VAL A 505 -2.55 -19.68 -38.21
CA VAL A 505 -2.06 -20.93 -37.61
C VAL A 505 -0.63 -20.75 -37.14
N PHE A 506 -0.36 -21.17 -35.92
CA PHE A 506 0.98 -21.24 -35.37
C PHE A 506 1.39 -22.71 -35.24
N SER A 507 2.57 -23.05 -35.73
CA SER A 507 3.04 -24.43 -35.79
C SER A 507 4.52 -24.57 -35.48
N THR A 508 4.89 -25.68 -34.86
CA THR A 508 6.27 -26.08 -34.57
C THR A 508 6.53 -27.46 -35.18
N ASN A 509 7.65 -27.65 -35.88
CA ASN A 509 8.02 -28.93 -36.50
C ASN A 509 6.96 -29.51 -37.45
N GLY A 510 6.19 -28.66 -38.14
CA GLY A 510 5.09 -29.10 -39.00
C GLY A 510 3.85 -29.64 -38.26
N VAL A 511 3.74 -29.37 -36.96
CA VAL A 511 2.56 -29.69 -36.13
C VAL A 511 1.91 -28.39 -35.67
N VAL A 512 0.58 -28.32 -35.75
CA VAL A 512 -0.19 -27.17 -35.27
C VAL A 512 -0.13 -27.09 -33.75
N ASP A 513 0.38 -26.00 -33.21
CA ASP A 513 0.36 -25.73 -31.76
C ASP A 513 -0.99 -25.12 -31.36
N TRP A 514 -1.42 -24.09 -32.11
CA TRP A 514 -2.70 -23.40 -31.94
C TRP A 514 -3.04 -22.59 -33.19
N TRP A 515 -4.29 -22.14 -33.28
CA TRP A 515 -4.77 -21.30 -34.37
C TRP A 515 -5.84 -20.33 -33.85
N SER A 516 -6.10 -19.26 -34.60
CA SER A 516 -7.18 -18.30 -34.32
C SER A 516 -7.93 -18.00 -35.60
N ARG A 517 -9.20 -17.61 -35.48
CA ARG A 517 -10.08 -17.34 -36.62
C ARG A 517 -10.92 -16.10 -36.39
N SER A 518 -11.28 -15.44 -37.49
CA SER A 518 -12.32 -14.42 -37.49
C SER A 518 -13.68 -15.04 -37.23
N GLU A 519 -14.63 -14.25 -36.76
CA GLU A 519 -15.99 -14.70 -36.51
C GLU A 519 -16.63 -15.29 -37.78
N SER A 520 -16.39 -14.65 -38.92
CA SER A 520 -16.88 -15.04 -40.25
C SER A 520 -16.19 -16.28 -40.83
N PHE A 521 -15.07 -16.74 -40.27
CA PHE A 521 -14.41 -17.94 -40.80
C PHE A 521 -15.24 -19.20 -40.52
N PRO A 522 -15.60 -20.00 -41.53
CA PRO A 522 -16.62 -21.04 -41.43
C PRO A 522 -16.17 -22.29 -40.67
N TYR A 523 -14.87 -22.51 -40.49
CA TYR A 523 -14.34 -23.69 -39.82
C TYR A 523 -14.13 -23.46 -38.32
N TYR A 524 -14.35 -24.51 -37.52
CA TYR A 524 -14.18 -24.48 -36.06
C TYR A 524 -13.11 -25.45 -35.56
N LYS A 525 -12.50 -26.25 -36.45
CA LYS A 525 -11.49 -27.25 -36.09
C LYS A 525 -10.47 -27.46 -37.21
N ILE A 526 -9.20 -27.28 -36.89
CA ILE A 526 -8.06 -27.53 -37.77
C ILE A 526 -7.46 -28.92 -37.54
N GLU A 527 -6.85 -29.51 -38.55
CA GLU A 527 -6.07 -30.74 -38.40
C GLU A 527 -4.73 -30.47 -37.71
N ASN A 528 -4.30 -31.40 -36.84
CA ASN A 528 -3.07 -31.23 -36.07
C ASN A 528 -1.80 -31.36 -36.93
N ALA A 529 -1.84 -32.20 -37.97
CA ALA A 529 -0.69 -32.47 -38.83
C ALA A 529 -0.73 -31.57 -40.08
N ILE A 530 0.38 -30.90 -40.38
CA ILE A 530 0.48 -30.05 -41.55
C ILE A 530 0.89 -30.88 -42.76
N TYR A 531 0.22 -30.65 -43.88
CA TYR A 531 0.46 -31.36 -45.13
C TYR A 531 1.80 -30.94 -45.75
N LYS A 532 2.60 -31.92 -46.21
CA LYS A 532 3.92 -31.69 -46.85
C LYS A 532 3.92 -30.68 -48.00
N GLN A 533 2.77 -30.49 -48.66
CA GLN A 533 2.61 -29.56 -49.79
C GLN A 533 2.23 -28.13 -49.37
N SER A 534 2.03 -27.87 -48.07
CA SER A 534 1.80 -26.54 -47.53
C SER A 534 3.06 -25.68 -47.66
N SER A 535 2.85 -24.37 -47.77
CA SER A 535 3.89 -23.34 -47.71
C SER A 535 4.73 -23.37 -46.43
N VAL A 536 4.26 -24.04 -45.36
CA VAL A 536 4.99 -24.23 -44.10
C VAL A 536 6.34 -24.91 -44.28
N PHE A 537 6.38 -26.08 -44.93
CA PHE A 537 7.63 -26.85 -45.10
C PHE A 537 8.65 -26.08 -45.93
N ARG A 538 8.18 -25.38 -46.97
CA ARG A 538 9.04 -24.53 -47.77
C ARG A 538 9.53 -23.31 -46.98
N ALA A 539 8.74 -22.80 -46.02
CA ALA A 539 9.15 -21.69 -45.16
C ALA A 539 10.22 -22.13 -44.16
N ILE A 540 10.13 -23.37 -43.65
CA ILE A 540 11.18 -24.01 -42.83
C ILE A 540 12.49 -24.08 -43.63
N GLU A 541 12.45 -24.62 -44.85
CA GLU A 541 13.65 -24.78 -45.70
C GLU A 541 14.31 -23.46 -46.13
N LEU A 542 13.53 -22.39 -46.33
CA LEU A 542 14.01 -21.14 -46.93
C LEU A 542 14.38 -20.04 -45.92
N GLU A 543 14.40 -20.35 -44.61
CA GLU A 543 14.81 -19.48 -43.49
C GLU A 543 14.50 -17.97 -43.68
N ARG A 544 13.42 -17.48 -43.04
CA ARG A 544 13.04 -16.06 -42.95
C ARG A 544 12.56 -15.39 -44.26
N LYS A 545 11.99 -16.13 -45.21
CA LYS A 545 11.23 -15.57 -46.34
C LYS A 545 9.75 -15.92 -46.23
N SER A 546 8.88 -14.94 -46.49
CA SER A 546 7.43 -15.17 -46.58
C SER A 546 7.09 -15.87 -47.89
N ILE A 547 6.32 -16.96 -47.81
CA ILE A 547 5.94 -17.77 -48.97
C ILE A 547 4.43 -17.79 -49.05
N GLY A 548 3.89 -17.24 -50.14
CA GLY A 548 2.48 -17.34 -50.47
C GLY A 548 2.20 -18.51 -51.42
N LYS A 549 1.09 -19.20 -51.20
CA LYS A 549 0.56 -20.22 -52.10
C LYS A 549 -0.97 -20.13 -52.15
N LYS A 550 -1.55 -20.19 -53.35
CA LYS A 550 -2.99 -20.42 -53.50
C LYS A 550 -3.23 -21.93 -53.44
N VAL A 551 -4.06 -22.38 -52.51
CA VAL A 551 -4.43 -23.78 -52.36
C VAL A 551 -5.88 -23.92 -52.83
N VAL A 552 -6.08 -24.81 -53.80
CA VAL A 552 -7.40 -25.03 -54.42
C VAL A 552 -8.39 -25.71 -53.46
N PHE A 553 -7.89 -26.38 -52.41
CA PHE A 553 -8.70 -27.06 -51.40
C PHE A 553 -8.18 -26.82 -49.98
N ASP A 554 -9.11 -26.72 -49.04
CA ASP A 554 -9.00 -26.49 -47.59
C ASP A 554 -8.33 -27.62 -46.78
N LYS A 555 -7.15 -28.08 -47.20
CA LYS A 555 -6.44 -29.19 -46.53
C LYS A 555 -6.13 -28.95 -45.05
N TRP A 556 -6.27 -27.73 -44.54
CA TRP A 556 -6.08 -27.44 -43.11
C TRP A 556 -7.19 -28.00 -42.23
N PHE A 557 -8.38 -28.28 -42.76
CA PHE A 557 -9.58 -28.56 -41.96
C PHE A 557 -10.18 -29.93 -42.28
N GLN A 558 -10.93 -30.50 -41.32
CA GLN A 558 -11.51 -31.83 -41.47
C GLN A 558 -12.54 -31.88 -42.61
N ALA A 559 -12.61 -33.01 -43.32
CA ALA A 559 -13.41 -33.19 -44.53
C ALA A 559 -14.95 -33.10 -44.38
N GLU A 560 -15.47 -32.86 -43.17
CA GLU A 560 -16.91 -32.72 -42.89
C GLU A 560 -17.48 -31.33 -43.28
N TYR A 561 -16.63 -30.38 -43.63
CA TYR A 561 -17.03 -28.99 -43.94
C TYR A 561 -17.01 -28.70 -45.47
N PRO A 562 -17.73 -27.66 -45.94
CA PRO A 562 -17.66 -27.23 -47.34
C PRO A 562 -16.22 -26.87 -47.71
N ARG A 563 -15.74 -27.33 -48.87
CA ARG A 563 -14.35 -27.08 -49.30
C ARG A 563 -14.22 -25.70 -49.93
N TYR A 564 -13.51 -24.79 -49.28
CA TYR A 564 -13.21 -23.47 -49.83
C TYR A 564 -11.82 -23.41 -50.49
N ARG A 565 -11.64 -22.45 -51.41
CA ARG A 565 -10.31 -22.08 -51.90
C ARG A 565 -9.64 -21.18 -50.87
N ILE A 566 -8.43 -21.54 -50.45
CA ILE A 566 -7.70 -20.82 -49.41
C ILE A 566 -6.40 -20.27 -49.97
N GLN A 567 -6.18 -18.97 -49.78
CA GLN A 567 -4.87 -18.37 -49.91
C GLN A 567 -4.13 -18.55 -48.59
N GLU A 568 -2.99 -19.26 -48.62
CA GLU A 568 -2.11 -19.39 -47.47
C GLU A 568 -0.80 -18.61 -47.66
N GLN A 569 -0.30 -18.00 -46.59
CA GLN A 569 1.01 -17.35 -46.55
C GLN A 569 1.75 -17.77 -45.29
N SER A 570 2.86 -18.49 -45.44
CA SER A 570 3.67 -18.98 -44.33
C SER A 570 4.95 -18.17 -44.15
N TYR A 571 5.36 -17.98 -42.91
CA TYR A 571 6.62 -17.34 -42.55
C TYR A 571 7.30 -18.04 -41.38
N ASN A 572 8.57 -18.35 -41.55
CA ASN A 572 9.43 -18.90 -40.51
C ASN A 572 9.88 -17.80 -39.55
N LEU A 573 9.45 -17.91 -38.29
CA LEU A 573 9.80 -16.95 -37.24
C LEU A 573 11.19 -17.25 -36.68
N PHE A 574 11.44 -18.51 -36.31
CA PHE A 574 12.69 -18.99 -35.74
C PHE A 574 12.71 -20.53 -35.72
N GLU A 575 13.83 -21.14 -36.10
CA GLU A 575 13.99 -22.61 -36.20
C GLU A 575 12.82 -23.22 -36.97
N ASP A 576 12.04 -24.10 -36.36
CA ASP A 576 10.91 -24.78 -37.00
C ASP A 576 9.56 -24.16 -36.66
N ARG A 577 9.55 -22.95 -36.08
CA ARG A 577 8.32 -22.22 -35.72
C ARG A 577 7.83 -21.36 -36.88
N VAL A 578 6.62 -21.63 -37.33
CA VAL A 578 6.01 -21.01 -38.50
C VAL A 578 4.67 -20.37 -38.15
N LEU A 579 4.48 -19.14 -38.63
CA LEU A 579 3.20 -18.45 -38.64
C LEU A 579 2.60 -18.55 -40.04
N THR A 580 1.38 -19.04 -40.15
CA THR A 580 0.63 -19.14 -41.41
C THR A 580 -0.62 -18.29 -41.35
N LEU A 581 -0.85 -17.45 -42.36
CA LEU A 581 -2.10 -16.72 -42.55
C LEU A 581 -2.94 -17.46 -43.59
N LEU A 582 -4.23 -17.60 -43.31
CA LEU A 582 -5.21 -18.23 -44.18
C LEU A 582 -6.32 -17.23 -44.48
N GLN A 583 -6.72 -17.15 -45.75
CA GLN A 583 -7.84 -16.34 -46.20
C GLN A 583 -8.66 -17.14 -47.19
N ILE A 584 -9.97 -17.24 -46.96
CA ILE A 584 -10.88 -17.76 -47.98
C ILE A 584 -10.97 -16.72 -49.10
N ILE A 585 -10.83 -17.21 -50.33
CA ILE A 585 -10.97 -16.41 -51.53
C ILE A 585 -12.25 -16.88 -52.24
N ASP A 586 -13.27 -16.03 -52.25
CA ASP A 586 -14.44 -16.22 -53.09
C ASP A 586 -14.02 -16.18 -54.56
N GLU A 587 -14.55 -17.10 -55.35
CA GLU A 587 -14.50 -17.00 -56.81
C GLU A 587 -15.56 -15.98 -57.24
N GLU A 588 -15.18 -15.01 -58.07
CA GLU A 588 -16.07 -14.58 -59.14
C GLU A 588 -16.27 -15.72 -60.14
#